data_AF-A0AAD9TMV7-F1
#
_entry.id   AF-A0AAD9TMV7-F1
#
_cell.length_a   1.000
_cell.length_b   1.000
_cell.length_c   1.000
_cell.angle_alpha   90.00
_cell.angle_beta   90.00
_cell.angle_gamma   90.00
#
_symmetry.space_group_name_H-M   'P 1'
#
loop_
_entity.id
_entity.type
_entity.pdbx_description
1 polymer ?
#
loop_
_entity_poly.entity_id
_entity_poly.type
_entity_poly.pdbx_seq_one_letter_code
_entity_poly.pdbx_strand_id
1 'polypeptide(L)'
;MESGRPVIAYKFRHWGFFEGPFKGHASTGEMVEFYGFGTLKVDEPLKAEDVEIYYDPAELFGGLLKGAPITETSQPTHQACPFSNY
;
A
#
# COMPACT_ATOMS: atom_id res chain seq x y z
N MET A 1 -17.84 13.55 34.14
CA MET A 1 -16.47 13.02 33.99
C MET A 1 -16.56 11.96 32.91
N GLU A 2 -16.25 12.32 31.67
CA GLU A 2 -16.28 11.37 30.54
C GLU A 2 -15.17 10.37 30.83
N SER A 3 -15.52 9.11 31.15
CA SER A 3 -14.54 8.02 31.14
C SER A 3 -13.93 8.04 29.74
N GLY A 4 -12.64 8.36 29.62
CA GLY A 4 -11.99 8.59 28.33
C GLY A 4 -12.41 7.52 27.32
N ARG A 5 -12.92 7.97 26.17
CA ARG A 5 -13.41 7.09 25.09
C ARG A 5 -12.43 5.95 24.84
N PRO A 6 -12.90 4.71 24.61
CA PRO A 6 -12.01 3.56 24.46
C PRO A 6 -10.96 3.78 23.38
N VAL A 7 -9.71 3.50 23.73
CA VAL A 7 -8.58 3.47 22.78
C VAL A 7 -8.11 2.02 22.69
N ILE A 8 -8.21 1.46 21.49
CA ILE A 8 -7.79 0.09 21.19
C ILE A 8 -6.37 0.15 20.65
N ALA A 9 -5.43 -0.53 21.30
CA ALA A 9 -4.10 -0.76 20.76
C ALA A 9 -4.04 -2.16 20.11
N TYR A 10 -3.50 -2.24 18.90
CA TYR A 10 -3.38 -3.51 18.16
C TYR A 10 -2.05 -3.58 17.41
N LYS A 11 -1.59 -4.81 17.17
CA LYS A 11 -0.47 -5.11 16.26
C LYS A 11 -1.00 -5.73 14.99
N PHE A 12 -0.37 -5.47 13.86
CA PHE A 12 -0.79 -6.03 12.58
C PHE A 12 0.41 -6.42 11.72
N ARG A 13 0.13 -7.29 10.75
CA ARG A 13 0.98 -7.58 9.59
C ARG A 13 0.20 -7.18 8.34
N HIS A 14 0.78 -6.32 7.51
CA HIS A 14 0.21 -6.00 6.20
C HIS A 14 1.09 -6.60 5.11
N TRP A 15 0.47 -7.15 4.07
CA TRP A 15 1.17 -7.81 2.98
C TRP A 15 0.36 -7.76 1.68
N GLY A 16 1.05 -7.83 0.54
CA GLY A 16 0.43 -7.95 -0.79
C GLY A 16 1.47 -8.11 -1.90
N PHE A 17 1.06 -8.64 -3.06
CA PHE A 17 1.92 -8.68 -4.24
C PHE A 17 1.93 -7.32 -4.94
N PHE A 18 3.11 -6.82 -5.26
CA PHE A 18 3.26 -5.48 -5.83
C PHE A 18 3.16 -5.54 -7.36
N GLU A 19 1.93 -5.45 -7.85
CA GLU A 19 1.59 -5.64 -9.28
C GLU A 19 1.42 -4.32 -10.06
N GLY A 20 1.25 -3.18 -9.37
CA GLY A 20 1.12 -1.86 -9.99
C GLY A 20 2.38 -0.99 -9.85
N PRO A 21 2.54 0.07 -10.65
CA PRO A 21 3.64 1.03 -10.50
C PRO A 21 3.48 1.88 -9.23
N PHE A 22 4.59 2.31 -8.63
CA PHE A 22 4.58 3.20 -7.45
C PHE A 22 5.65 4.28 -7.55
N LYS A 23 5.25 5.55 -7.45
CA LYS A 23 6.15 6.71 -7.47
C LYS A 23 7.21 6.68 -8.59
N GLY A 24 6.81 6.24 -9.78
CA GLY A 24 7.71 6.14 -10.94
C GLY A 24 8.60 4.89 -10.96
N HIS A 25 8.36 3.91 -10.10
CA HIS A 25 8.99 2.59 -10.15
C HIS A 25 8.01 1.55 -10.69
N ALA A 26 8.48 0.67 -11.57
CA ALA A 26 7.72 -0.44 -12.10
C ALA A 26 7.32 -1.44 -11.00
N SER A 27 6.26 -2.19 -11.22
CA SER A 27 5.93 -3.32 -10.34
C SER A 27 7.00 -4.40 -10.38
N THR A 28 7.16 -5.10 -9.26
CA THR A 28 8.10 -6.23 -9.15
C THR A 28 7.41 -7.58 -9.20
N GLY A 29 6.10 -7.63 -8.93
CA GLY A 29 5.36 -8.88 -8.72
C GLY A 29 5.76 -9.63 -7.44
N GLU A 30 6.69 -9.09 -6.64
CA GLU A 30 7.10 -9.67 -5.37
C GLU A 30 6.11 -9.31 -4.27
N MET A 31 6.05 -10.14 -3.21
CA MET A 31 5.31 -9.80 -2.01
C MET A 31 6.05 -8.70 -1.24
N VAL A 32 5.36 -7.61 -0.95
CA VAL A 32 5.78 -6.60 0.01
C VAL A 32 5.05 -6.88 1.30
N GLU A 33 5.76 -6.92 2.42
CA GLU A 33 5.18 -7.05 3.75
C GLU A 33 5.85 -6.12 4.75
N PHE A 34 5.10 -5.69 5.75
CA PHE A 34 5.61 -4.94 6.88
C PHE A 34 4.75 -5.18 8.12
N TYR A 35 5.33 -4.91 9.28
CA TYR A 35 4.66 -5.00 10.56
C TYR A 35 4.44 -3.61 11.15
N GLY A 36 3.40 -3.50 11.96
CA GLY A 36 3.12 -2.25 12.65
C GLY A 36 2.23 -2.44 13.86
N PHE A 37 1.96 -1.33 14.51
CA PHE A 37 0.95 -1.24 15.54
C PHE A 37 0.12 0.01 15.31
N GLY A 38 -1.11 -0.01 15.80
CA GLY A 38 -2.00 1.13 15.70
C GLY A 38 -2.76 1.38 16.98
N THR A 39 -3.20 2.61 17.13
CA THR A 39 -4.20 3.02 18.10
C THR A 39 -5.48 3.36 17.34
N LEU A 40 -6.61 2.87 17.81
CA LEU A 40 -7.92 3.16 17.25
C LEU A 40 -8.78 3.76 18.36
N LYS A 41 -9.10 5.04 18.22
CA LYS A 41 -10.09 5.71 19.06
C LYS A 41 -11.47 5.48 18.46
N VAL A 42 -12.43 5.06 19.29
CA VAL A 42 -13.80 4.82 18.84
C VAL A 42 -14.82 5.67 19.57
N ASP A 43 -15.93 5.94 18.90
CA ASP A 43 -17.12 6.54 19.50
C ASP A 43 -17.94 5.49 20.28
N GLU A 44 -19.02 5.93 20.91
CA GLU A 44 -19.93 5.07 21.67
C GLU A 44 -20.50 3.89 20.84
N PRO A 45 -20.94 4.07 19.57
CA PRO A 45 -21.30 2.95 18.70
C PRO A 45 -20.12 2.19 18.07
N LEU A 46 -18.89 2.34 18.58
CA LEU A 46 -17.68 1.63 18.16
C LEU A 46 -17.21 1.93 16.73
N LYS A 47 -17.58 3.07 16.17
CA LYS A 47 -17.03 3.58 14.90
C LYS A 47 -15.68 4.22 15.14
N ALA A 48 -14.79 4.12 14.16
CA ALA A 48 -13.50 4.79 14.20
C ALA A 48 -13.69 6.32 14.21
N GLU A 49 -13.20 6.98 15.27
CA GLU A 49 -13.06 8.44 15.33
C GLU A 49 -11.67 8.87 14.88
N ASP A 50 -10.63 8.13 15.27
CA ASP A 50 -9.23 8.42 14.96
C ASP A 50 -8.40 7.12 14.88
N VAL A 51 -7.43 7.11 13.98
CA VAL A 51 -6.54 5.97 13.74
C VAL A 51 -5.11 6.45 13.57
N GLU A 52 -4.23 6.02 14.46
CA GLU A 52 -2.79 6.22 14.30
C GLU A 52 -2.14 4.89 13.92
N ILE A 53 -1.30 4.91 12.89
CA ILE A 53 -0.56 3.74 12.41
C ILE A 53 0.93 4.02 12.49
N TYR A 54 1.63 3.15 13.20
CA TYR A 54 3.07 3.21 13.38
C TYR A 54 3.70 1.97 12.76
N TYR A 55 4.69 2.18 11.89
CA TYR A 55 5.39 1.13 11.17
C TYR A 55 6.79 1.61 10.79
N ASP A 56 7.68 0.68 10.44
CA ASP A 56 8.98 1.01 9.85
C ASP A 56 8.81 1.35 8.35
N PRO A 57 9.07 2.60 7.93
CA PRO A 57 8.97 2.97 6.52
C PRO A 57 9.92 2.18 5.62
N ALA A 58 11.07 1.73 6.13
CA ALA A 58 12.05 0.99 5.35
C ALA A 58 11.52 -0.40 4.94
N GLU A 59 10.75 -1.07 5.81
CA GLU A 59 10.12 -2.35 5.48
C GLU A 59 9.12 -2.21 4.32
N LEU A 60 8.28 -1.16 4.36
CA LEU A 60 7.30 -0.90 3.31
C LEU A 60 7.96 -0.42 2.00
N PHE A 61 8.76 0.64 2.08
CA PHE A 61 9.31 1.28 0.88
C PHE A 61 10.44 0.48 0.24
N GLY A 62 11.12 -0.39 0.99
CA GLY A 62 12.14 -1.28 0.45
C GLY A 62 11.59 -2.18 -0.67
N GLY A 63 10.34 -2.64 -0.53
CA GLY A 63 9.64 -3.40 -1.57
C GLY A 63 9.08 -2.53 -2.69
N LEU A 64 8.42 -1.42 -2.34
CA LEU A 64 7.71 -0.58 -3.32
C LEU A 64 8.62 0.22 -4.26
N LEU A 65 9.86 0.52 -3.85
CA LEU A 65 10.83 1.29 -4.63
C LEU A 65 11.89 0.41 -5.32
N LYS A 66 11.79 -0.91 -5.18
CA LYS A 66 12.76 -1.87 -5.76
C LYS A 66 12.69 -1.93 -7.28
N GLY A 67 11.52 -1.68 -7.86
CA GLY A 67 11.30 -1.75 -9.30
C GLY A 67 12.14 -0.73 -10.07
N ALA A 68 12.41 -1.04 -11.35
CA ALA A 68 13.14 -0.13 -12.22
C ALA A 68 12.38 1.20 -12.41
N PRO A 69 13.08 2.34 -12.55
CA PRO A 69 12.45 3.60 -12.90
C PRO A 69 11.67 3.49 -14.21
N ILE A 70 10.45 4.01 -14.23
CA ILE A 70 9.60 4.10 -15.40
C ILE A 70 9.96 5.40 -16.12
N THR A 71 10.68 5.28 -17.22
CA THR A 71 10.86 6.39 -18.17
C THR A 71 9.61 6.46 -19.07
N GLU A 72 9.15 7.67 -19.42
CA GLU A 72 7.95 7.89 -20.26
C GLU A 72 7.98 7.21 -21.65
N THR A 73 9.09 6.59 -22.02
CA THR A 73 9.30 5.89 -23.29
C THR A 73 8.79 4.45 -23.35
N SER A 74 8.37 3.84 -22.25
CA SER A 74 7.72 2.53 -22.28
C SER A 74 6.19 2.69 -22.32
N GLN A 75 5.70 3.24 -23.43
CA GLN A 75 4.40 2.77 -23.92
C GLN A 75 4.52 1.26 -24.06
N PRO A 76 3.54 0.46 -23.58
CA PRO A 76 3.48 -0.91 -24.03
C PRO A 76 3.39 -0.80 -25.55
N THR A 77 4.35 -1.43 -26.25
CA THR A 77 4.10 -1.83 -27.62
C THR A 77 2.84 -2.70 -27.53
N HIS A 78 1.67 -2.08 -27.70
CA HIS A 78 0.49 -2.76 -28.17
C HIS A 78 0.99 -3.45 -29.42
N GLN A 79 1.27 -4.74 -29.28
CA GLN A 79 1.52 -5.64 -30.37
C GLN A 79 0.48 -5.27 -31.42
N ALA A 80 0.96 -4.78 -32.56
CA ALA A 80 0.11 -4.35 -33.66
C ALA A 80 -0.96 -5.43 -33.85
N CYS A 81 -2.23 -5.04 -33.65
CA CYS A 81 -3.35 -5.95 -33.81
C CYS A 81 -3.26 -6.58 -35.21
N PRO A 82 -3.12 -7.92 -35.34
CA PRO A 82 -2.84 -8.56 -36.62
C PRO A 82 -4.03 -8.57 -37.61
N PHE A 83 -5.09 -7.80 -37.34
CA PHE A 83 -6.31 -7.74 -38.16
C PHE A 83 -6.65 -6.34 -38.67
N SER A 84 -5.71 -5.39 -38.68
CA SER A 84 -5.92 -4.13 -39.39
C SER A 84 -5.49 -4.28 -40.86
N ASN A 85 -6.33 -4.95 -41.64
CA ASN A 85 -6.40 -4.84 -43.09
C ASN A 85 -7.78 -5.30 -43.54
N TYR A 86 -8.73 -4.37 -43.50
CA TYR A 86 -9.89 -4.29 -44.39
C TYR A 86 -10.15 -2.81 -44.69
#